data_AF-A0A410DUN4-F1
#
_entry.id   AF-A0A410DUN4-F1
#
_cell.length_a   1.000
_cell.length_b   1.000
_cell.length_c   1.000
_cell.angle_alpha   90.00
_cell.angle_beta   90.00
_cell.angle_gamma   90.00
#
_symmetry.space_group_name_H-M   'P 1'
#
loop_
_entity.id
_entity.type
_entity.pdbx_description
1 polymer ?
#
loop_
_entity_poly.entity_id
_entity_poly.type
_entity_poly.pdbx_seq_one_letter_code
_entity_poly.pdbx_strand_id
1 'polypeptide(L)'
;MNISKISIQNFTVFDNFELEASEGINVIIGHNGTGKTHLLKLIYSVCESVNYEGKDVFDISQPFFRVNSINLVRDRQDKNKKTNVSVHYADDSNASYAIIKHEGMKLAADGSSYNNIDFKIKDIFIPAKEMLSHSKGFLALNNKYDMPFDRTYVDIITNAELPETREISQLNQKLLDIISKIIDGKVVYENDTFYVIKTDGSKIEFSIEAEGLRKFGLLWKLIRNGLIDKDTVLLWDEPEANINPELIPVLVDILLELQREGVQIFVATHSYNFAKYFEIKRGSSDKVIYHNLYKAENGVKAQSESYFGKLNNNPIIEADSKLLDEVIEGSFGE
;
A
#
# COMPACT_ATOMS: atom_id res chain seq x y z
N MET A 1 -5.34 -5.19 14.94
CA MET A 1 -5.86 -3.87 15.40
C MET A 1 -5.98 -2.99 14.18
N ASN A 2 -7.15 -2.40 13.96
CA ASN A 2 -7.51 -1.94 12.62
C ASN A 2 -7.67 -0.42 12.59
N ILE A 3 -7.17 0.20 11.53
CA ILE A 3 -7.40 1.60 11.20
C ILE A 3 -8.88 1.77 10.87
N SER A 4 -9.57 2.65 11.57
CA SER A 4 -11.00 2.94 11.37
C SER A 4 -11.21 4.19 10.53
N LYS A 5 -10.36 5.21 10.68
CA LYS A 5 -10.50 6.49 9.98
C LYS A 5 -9.15 7.13 9.68
N ILE A 6 -9.06 7.79 8.53
CA ILE A 6 -7.94 8.65 8.14
C ILE A 6 -8.44 10.07 7.91
N SER A 7 -7.79 11.04 8.55
CA SER A 7 -8.08 12.47 8.42
C SER A 7 -6.84 13.22 7.94
N ILE A 8 -6.95 13.99 6.86
CA ILE A 8 -5.83 14.75 6.28
C ILE A 8 -6.25 16.20 6.07
N GLN A 9 -5.46 17.11 6.63
CA GLN A 9 -5.64 18.55 6.48
C GLN A 9 -4.40 19.20 5.86
N ASN A 10 -4.62 19.99 4.82
CA ASN A 10 -3.63 20.87 4.20
C ASN A 10 -2.30 20.19 3.82
N PHE A 11 -2.38 19.00 3.22
CA PHE A 11 -1.23 18.15 2.91
C PHE A 11 -1.25 17.71 1.43
N THR A 12 -0.25 18.11 0.65
CA THR A 12 -0.09 17.79 -0.78
C THR A 12 -1.33 18.12 -1.62
N VAL A 13 -2.05 17.10 -2.11
CA VAL A 13 -3.29 17.25 -2.87
C VAL A 13 -4.54 17.32 -1.98
N PHE A 14 -4.42 17.04 -0.69
CA PHE A 14 -5.51 16.99 0.28
C PHE A 14 -5.67 18.31 1.02
N ASP A 15 -6.90 18.80 1.12
CA ASP A 15 -7.21 20.03 1.86
C ASP A 15 -7.93 19.77 3.18
N ASN A 16 -9.08 19.09 3.09
CA ASN A 16 -9.83 18.55 4.21
C ASN A 16 -10.42 17.22 3.74
N PHE A 17 -9.67 16.14 3.95
CA PHE A 17 -9.99 14.81 3.46
C PHE A 17 -10.25 13.89 4.65
N GLU A 18 -11.33 13.12 4.55
CA GLU A 18 -11.68 12.07 5.49
C GLU A 18 -11.97 10.78 4.73
N LEU A 19 -11.54 9.66 5.29
CA LEU A 19 -11.82 8.32 4.77
C LEU A 19 -12.11 7.38 5.94
N GLU A 20 -13.32 6.84 5.98
CA GLU A 20 -13.70 5.75 6.89
C GLU A 20 -13.25 4.42 6.26
N ALA A 21 -12.42 3.68 6.98
CA ALA A 21 -11.80 2.44 6.51
C ALA A 21 -12.56 1.20 6.99
N SER A 22 -12.63 0.21 6.12
CA SER A 22 -12.97 -1.17 6.47
C SER A 22 -11.85 -1.79 7.28
N GLU A 23 -12.19 -2.62 8.26
CA GLU A 23 -11.23 -3.51 8.91
C GLU A 23 -10.72 -4.64 8.01
N GLY A 24 -11.38 -4.89 6.87
CA GLY A 24 -10.95 -5.83 5.86
C GLY A 24 -10.14 -5.16 4.75
N ILE A 25 -10.69 -5.13 3.54
CA ILE A 25 -10.04 -4.60 2.34
C ILE A 25 -10.60 -3.23 1.97
N ASN A 26 -9.70 -2.28 1.75
CA ASN A 26 -9.94 -0.92 1.31
C ASN A 26 -9.34 -0.75 -0.10
N VAL A 27 -10.18 -0.76 -1.12
CA VAL A 27 -9.78 -0.64 -2.52
C VAL A 27 -9.82 0.84 -2.93
N ILE A 28 -8.66 1.47 -2.97
CA ILE A 28 -8.49 2.88 -3.29
C ILE A 28 -8.29 3.04 -4.79
N ILE A 29 -9.19 3.77 -5.43
CA ILE A 29 -9.20 4.00 -6.88
C ILE A 29 -9.30 5.49 -7.19
N GLY A 30 -9.01 5.86 -8.44
CA GLY A 30 -9.15 7.24 -8.92
C GLY A 30 -8.07 7.64 -9.91
N HIS A 31 -8.24 8.80 -10.55
CA HIS A 31 -7.32 9.32 -11.57
C HIS A 31 -5.86 9.45 -11.11
N ASN A 32 -4.94 9.55 -12.08
CA ASN A 32 -3.55 9.91 -11.80
C ASN A 32 -3.49 11.27 -11.09
N GLY A 33 -2.64 11.36 -10.07
CA GLY A 33 -2.48 12.59 -9.29
C GLY A 33 -3.62 12.93 -8.33
N THR A 34 -4.53 12.00 -8.02
CA THR A 34 -5.50 12.15 -6.90
C THR A 34 -4.91 11.78 -5.55
N GLY A 35 -3.63 11.35 -5.49
CA GLY A 35 -2.92 11.13 -4.24
C GLY A 35 -3.03 9.73 -3.65
N LYS A 36 -3.39 8.69 -4.41
CA LYS A 36 -3.49 7.30 -3.90
C LYS A 36 -2.20 6.80 -3.24
N THR A 37 -1.07 6.86 -3.94
CA THR A 37 0.25 6.53 -3.37
C THR A 37 0.58 7.41 -2.17
N HIS A 38 0.23 8.70 -2.22
CA HIS A 38 0.44 9.62 -1.09
C HIS A 38 -0.39 9.21 0.13
N LEU A 39 -1.65 8.81 -0.06
CA LEU A 39 -2.52 8.31 1.01
C LEU A 39 -1.93 7.05 1.65
N LEU A 40 -1.50 6.07 0.86
CA LEU A 40 -0.85 4.87 1.40
C LEU A 40 0.43 5.23 2.17
N LYS A 41 1.31 6.07 1.59
CA LYS A 41 2.54 6.51 2.27
C LYS A 41 2.27 7.27 3.56
N LEU A 42 1.21 8.10 3.59
CA LEU A 42 0.81 8.81 4.79
C LEU A 42 0.35 7.87 5.89
N ILE A 43 -0.47 6.86 5.55
CA ILE A 43 -0.92 5.86 6.52
C ILE A 43 0.30 5.11 7.08
N TYR A 44 1.16 4.60 6.20
CA TYR A 44 2.37 3.86 6.58
C TYR A 44 3.32 4.70 7.45
N SER A 45 3.67 5.90 7.01
CA SER A 45 4.60 6.77 7.75
C SER A 45 4.06 7.19 9.12
N VAL A 46 2.76 7.43 9.26
CA VAL A 46 2.15 7.73 10.58
C VAL A 46 2.14 6.50 11.48
N CYS A 47 1.87 5.31 10.95
CA CYS A 47 1.98 4.06 11.72
C CYS A 47 3.42 3.79 12.17
N GLU A 48 4.40 3.97 11.28
CA GLU A 48 5.82 3.85 11.61
C GLU A 48 6.29 4.85 12.68
N SER A 49 5.63 6.00 12.78
CA SER A 49 5.93 6.98 13.83
C SER A 49 5.58 6.49 15.24
N VAL A 50 4.64 5.54 15.36
CA VAL A 50 4.27 4.87 16.62
C VAL A 50 5.34 3.85 17.01
N ASN A 51 5.91 3.17 16.01
CA ASN A 51 6.97 2.18 16.20
C ASN A 51 8.33 2.80 16.53
N TYR A 52 8.46 4.12 16.42
CA TYR A 52 9.72 4.83 16.60
C TYR A 52 10.11 4.96 18.08
N GLU A 53 11.23 4.33 18.44
CA GLU A 53 11.78 4.34 19.80
C GLU A 53 12.88 5.41 20.02
N GLY A 54 13.15 6.24 19.00
CA GLY A 54 14.19 7.26 19.09
C GLY A 54 13.79 8.44 19.98
N LYS A 55 14.80 9.21 20.41
CA LYS A 55 14.61 10.38 21.29
C LYS A 55 14.26 11.66 20.53
N ASP A 56 14.53 11.69 19.23
CA ASP A 56 14.27 12.84 18.36
C ASP A 56 12.84 12.82 17.84
N VAL A 57 12.43 13.90 17.18
CA VAL A 57 11.11 13.96 16.57
C VAL A 57 11.07 13.13 15.29
N PHE A 58 10.03 12.31 15.11
CA PHE A 58 9.88 11.50 13.91
C PHE A 58 9.48 12.37 12.71
N ASP A 59 10.36 12.45 11.72
CA ASP A 59 10.08 13.12 10.44
C ASP A 59 9.54 12.11 9.42
N ILE A 60 8.42 12.44 8.77
CA ILE A 60 7.90 11.67 7.63
C ILE A 60 8.35 12.25 6.28
N SER A 61 8.75 13.52 6.24
CA SER A 61 8.95 14.30 5.02
C SER A 61 10.17 13.85 4.24
N GLN A 62 11.34 13.79 4.89
CA GLN A 62 12.54 13.32 4.22
C GLN A 62 12.51 11.81 3.96
N PRO A 63 12.19 10.94 4.94
CA PRO A 63 12.26 9.50 4.71
C PRO A 63 11.28 9.01 3.66
N PHE A 64 10.01 9.43 3.67
CA PHE A 64 8.97 8.83 2.82
C PHE A 64 8.64 9.64 1.56
N PHE A 65 8.95 10.94 1.56
CA PHE A 65 8.67 11.84 0.44
C PHE A 65 9.91 12.49 -0.18
N ARG A 66 11.11 12.37 0.44
CA ARG A 66 12.38 12.93 -0.06
C ARG A 66 12.32 14.44 -0.35
N VAL A 67 11.54 15.15 0.46
CA VAL A 67 11.37 16.61 0.37
C VAL A 67 11.34 17.24 1.76
N ASN A 68 11.62 18.53 1.82
CA ASN A 68 11.41 19.31 3.04
C ASN A 68 9.92 19.34 3.41
N SER A 69 9.60 19.33 4.70
CA SER A 69 8.21 19.29 5.22
C SER A 69 7.33 20.41 4.66
N ILE A 70 7.89 21.61 4.45
CA ILE A 70 7.15 22.73 3.82
C ILE A 70 6.65 22.43 2.41
N ASN A 71 7.30 21.51 1.68
CA ASN A 71 6.88 21.11 0.35
C ASN A 71 5.63 20.23 0.35
N LEU A 72 5.34 19.60 1.49
CA LEU A 72 4.15 18.78 1.71
C LEU A 72 2.95 19.63 2.16
N VAL A 73 3.15 20.89 2.54
CA VAL A 73 2.06 21.81 2.85
C VAL A 73 1.35 22.24 1.55
N ARG A 74 0.04 21.97 1.47
CA ARG A 74 -0.80 22.29 0.29
C ARG A 74 -0.95 23.80 0.13
N ASP A 75 -1.62 24.44 1.08
CA ASP A 75 -1.78 25.88 1.17
C ASP A 75 -0.72 26.47 2.11
N ARG A 76 0.27 27.07 1.47
CA ARG A 76 1.39 27.75 2.13
C ARG A 76 1.06 29.21 2.45
N GLN A 77 0.04 29.80 1.81
CA GLN A 77 -0.32 31.20 1.97
C GLN A 77 -1.14 31.42 3.24
N ASP A 78 -2.03 30.48 3.56
CA ASP A 78 -2.77 30.52 4.82
C ASP A 78 -1.88 30.11 6.00
N LYS A 79 -1.56 31.09 6.84
CA LYS A 79 -0.73 30.91 8.04
C LYS A 79 -1.48 30.22 9.18
N ASN A 80 -2.80 30.34 9.22
CA ASN A 80 -3.63 29.79 10.29
C ASN A 80 -4.05 28.33 9.99
N LYS A 81 -3.98 27.93 8.72
CA LYS A 81 -4.28 26.58 8.30
C LYS A 81 -3.21 25.59 8.75
N LYS A 82 -3.59 24.75 9.71
CA LYS A 82 -2.79 23.63 10.21
C LYS A 82 -2.61 22.58 9.11
N THR A 83 -1.43 21.99 9.07
CA THR A 83 -1.15 20.81 8.25
C THR A 83 -1.01 19.62 9.19
N ASN A 84 -1.91 18.66 9.06
CA ASN A 84 -2.00 17.52 9.95
C ASN A 84 -2.50 16.28 9.20
N VAL A 85 -1.99 15.13 9.60
CA VAL A 85 -2.45 13.81 9.17
C VAL A 85 -2.76 13.02 10.43
N SER A 86 -3.90 12.35 10.49
CA SER A 86 -4.28 11.56 11.65
C SER A 86 -4.87 10.21 11.20
N VAL A 87 -4.37 9.15 11.81
CA VAL A 87 -4.82 7.77 11.66
C VAL A 87 -5.48 7.37 12.97
N HIS A 88 -6.76 7.03 12.92
CA HIS A 88 -7.56 6.60 14.05
C HIS A 88 -7.74 5.09 13.99
N TYR A 89 -7.67 4.44 15.15
CA TYR A 89 -7.86 3.00 15.29
C TYR A 89 -9.25 2.69 15.87
N ALA A 90 -9.66 1.43 15.78
CA ALA A 90 -10.99 0.98 16.21
C ALA A 90 -11.25 1.06 17.73
N ASP A 91 -10.21 1.21 18.55
CA ASP A 91 -10.29 1.32 20.01
C ASP A 91 -10.23 2.77 20.52
N ASP A 92 -10.50 3.74 19.63
CA ASP A 92 -10.41 5.18 19.85
C ASP A 92 -9.00 5.75 20.07
N SER A 93 -7.94 4.92 19.98
CA SER A 93 -6.56 5.41 19.91
C SER A 93 -6.28 6.09 18.58
N ASN A 94 -5.26 6.95 18.53
CA ASN A 94 -4.84 7.59 17.28
C ASN A 94 -3.35 7.93 17.26
N ALA A 95 -2.82 8.02 16.06
CA ALA A 95 -1.51 8.56 15.74
C ALA A 95 -1.67 9.73 14.76
N SER A 96 -0.88 10.77 14.93
CA SER A 96 -0.94 11.96 14.09
C SER A 96 0.44 12.50 13.78
N TYR A 97 0.56 13.21 12.66
CA TYR A 97 1.74 13.97 12.29
C TYR A 97 1.33 15.38 11.87
N ALA A 98 1.95 16.40 12.47
CA ALA A 98 1.65 17.79 12.20
C ALA A 98 2.88 18.56 11.73
N ILE A 99 2.66 19.51 10.81
CA ILE A 99 3.66 20.49 10.38
C ILE A 99 3.24 21.86 10.90
N ILE A 100 4.06 22.45 11.78
CA ILE A 100 3.81 23.75 12.40
C ILE A 100 4.64 24.81 11.67
N LYS A 101 3.97 25.91 11.27
CA LYS A 101 4.57 27.07 10.61
C LYS A 101 4.76 28.20 11.64
N HIS A 102 5.91 28.89 11.66
CA HIS A 102 6.13 30.12 12.44
C HIS A 102 5.95 31.37 11.56
N GLU A 103 5.92 32.55 12.19
CA GLU A 103 5.85 33.84 11.48
C GLU A 103 6.97 33.96 10.43
N GLY A 104 6.58 34.26 9.18
CA GLY A 104 7.49 34.34 8.04
C GLY A 104 7.62 33.07 7.20
N MET A 105 6.71 32.09 7.35
CA MET A 105 6.68 30.82 6.59
C MET A 105 7.92 29.92 6.79
N LYS A 106 8.71 30.16 7.84
CA LYS A 106 9.77 29.25 8.26
C LYS A 106 9.14 28.10 9.05
N LEU A 107 9.63 26.87 8.82
CA LEU A 107 9.24 25.69 9.57
C LEU A 107 9.54 25.93 11.05
N ALA A 108 8.52 25.79 11.90
CA ALA A 108 8.64 25.93 13.34
C ALA A 108 9.12 24.63 13.98
N ALA A 109 8.38 23.58 13.67
CA ALA A 109 8.56 22.21 14.10
C ALA A 109 7.63 21.34 13.25
N ASP A 110 7.97 20.08 13.12
CA ASP A 110 7.10 19.02 12.64
C ASP A 110 7.31 17.79 13.53
N GLY A 111 6.29 16.95 13.65
CA GLY A 111 6.42 15.77 14.50
C GLY A 111 5.17 14.93 14.65
N SER A 112 5.40 13.69 15.10
CA SER A 112 4.35 12.75 15.43
C SER A 112 3.88 12.91 16.88
N SER A 113 2.60 12.61 17.11
CA SER A 113 2.06 12.41 18.46
C SER A 113 1.03 11.28 18.44
N TYR A 114 0.92 10.56 19.54
CA TYR A 114 0.00 9.44 19.70
C TYR A 114 -0.72 9.55 21.04
N ASN A 115 -1.94 9.01 21.09
CA ASN A 115 -2.76 8.97 22.30
C ASN A 115 -3.25 7.54 22.55
N ASN A 116 -3.07 7.05 23.78
CA ASN A 116 -3.47 5.72 24.23
C ASN A 116 -2.93 4.55 23.37
N ILE A 117 -1.67 4.62 22.94
CA ILE A 117 -1.01 3.50 22.26
C ILE A 117 0.04 2.87 23.19
N ASP A 118 -0.13 1.58 23.49
CA ASP A 118 0.80 0.75 24.26
C ASP A 118 1.35 -0.46 23.46
N PHE A 119 1.13 -0.46 22.15
CA PHE A 119 1.46 -1.56 21.24
C PHE A 119 2.33 -1.10 20.06
N LYS A 120 3.04 -2.04 19.43
CA LYS A 120 3.68 -1.83 18.13
C LYS A 120 2.71 -2.15 17.01
N ILE A 121 2.72 -1.33 15.96
CA ILE A 121 1.91 -1.56 14.78
C ILE A 121 2.68 -2.50 13.86
N LYS A 122 2.04 -3.58 13.43
CA LYS A 122 2.54 -4.43 12.36
C LYS A 122 2.02 -3.89 11.04
N ASP A 123 2.86 -3.21 10.28
CA ASP A 123 2.50 -2.69 8.96
C ASP A 123 3.56 -3.03 7.91
N ILE A 124 3.09 -3.23 6.68
CA ILE A 124 3.94 -3.55 5.54
C ILE A 124 3.49 -2.70 4.37
N PHE A 125 4.42 -1.94 3.80
CA PHE A 125 4.21 -1.20 2.56
C PHE A 125 4.91 -1.90 1.39
N ILE A 126 4.14 -2.28 0.37
CA ILE A 126 4.67 -2.79 -0.90
C ILE A 126 4.52 -1.69 -1.97
N PRO A 127 5.64 -1.12 -2.46
CA PRO A 127 5.60 -0.11 -3.50
C PRO A 127 5.21 -0.71 -4.87
N ALA A 128 4.71 0.14 -5.77
CA ALA A 128 4.35 -0.27 -7.13
C ALA A 128 5.56 -0.83 -7.91
N LYS A 129 6.76 -0.30 -7.65
CA LYS A 129 8.00 -0.74 -8.27
C LYS A 129 8.58 -1.95 -7.53
N GLU A 130 8.87 -3.01 -8.29
CA GLU A 130 9.58 -4.20 -7.80
C GLU A 130 11.03 -3.85 -7.42
N MET A 131 11.47 -4.28 -6.23
CA MET A 131 12.77 -3.90 -5.67
C MET A 131 13.70 -5.09 -5.37
N LEU A 132 13.19 -6.32 -5.28
CA LEU A 132 13.98 -7.48 -4.89
C LEU A 132 14.94 -7.90 -6.01
N SER A 133 14.65 -7.60 -7.28
CA SER A 133 15.66 -7.75 -8.35
C SER A 133 16.86 -6.81 -8.20
N HIS A 134 16.76 -5.82 -7.32
CA HIS A 134 17.78 -4.80 -7.09
C HIS A 134 18.44 -4.92 -5.71
N SER A 135 18.17 -5.98 -4.94
CA SER A 135 18.63 -6.11 -3.54
C SER A 135 20.16 -6.13 -3.39
N LYS A 136 20.87 -6.69 -4.37
CA LYS A 136 22.31 -6.96 -4.28
C LYS A 136 23.12 -5.68 -4.05
N GLY A 137 23.69 -5.56 -2.85
CA GLY A 137 24.46 -4.39 -2.43
C GLY A 137 23.66 -3.11 -2.24
N PHE A 138 22.33 -3.14 -2.39
CA PHE A 138 21.48 -1.95 -2.30
C PHE A 138 21.53 -1.32 -0.92
N LEU A 139 21.34 -2.13 0.14
CA LEU A 139 21.35 -1.62 1.52
C LEU A 139 22.72 -1.03 1.90
N ALA A 140 23.82 -1.66 1.46
CA ALA A 140 25.16 -1.15 1.70
C ALA A 140 25.39 0.20 0.99
N LEU A 141 24.92 0.35 -0.25
CA LEU A 141 24.99 1.61 -0.99
C LEU A 141 24.09 2.69 -0.36
N ASN A 142 22.87 2.33 0.02
CA ASN A 142 21.91 3.26 0.63
C ASN A 142 22.37 3.75 2.01
N ASN A 143 23.07 2.92 2.78
CA ASN A 143 23.66 3.33 4.04
C ASN A 143 24.90 4.21 3.87
N LYS A 144 25.67 4.00 2.79
CA LYS A 144 26.90 4.75 2.52
C LYS A 144 26.64 6.08 1.80
N TYR A 145 25.62 6.12 0.95
CA TYR A 145 25.29 7.25 0.10
C TYR A 145 23.84 7.66 0.31
N ASP A 146 23.56 8.95 0.26
CA ASP A 146 22.19 9.46 0.25
C ASP A 146 21.52 9.17 -1.11
N MET A 147 21.07 7.93 -1.29
CA MET A 147 20.46 7.48 -2.55
C MET A 147 19.08 8.12 -2.73
N PRO A 148 18.65 8.39 -3.98
CA PRO A 148 17.37 9.04 -4.28
C PRO A 148 16.16 8.08 -4.17
N PHE A 149 16.17 7.21 -3.16
CA PHE A 149 15.05 6.31 -2.85
C PHE A 149 14.44 6.74 -1.53
N ASP A 150 13.11 6.78 -1.49
CA ASP A 150 12.41 6.92 -0.22
C ASP A 150 12.45 5.61 0.58
N ARG A 151 12.18 5.72 1.87
CA ARG A 151 12.29 4.65 2.86
C ARG A 151 11.42 3.44 2.52
N THR A 152 10.31 3.59 1.80
CA THR A 152 9.45 2.44 1.45
C THR A 152 10.17 1.40 0.59
N TYR A 153 11.09 1.83 -0.27
CA TYR A 153 11.91 0.93 -1.09
C TYR A 153 13.00 0.21 -0.28
N VAL A 154 13.51 0.86 0.77
CA VAL A 154 14.50 0.27 1.68
C VAL A 154 13.81 -0.75 2.58
N ASP A 155 12.70 -0.35 3.20
CA ASP A 155 11.93 -1.17 4.13
C ASP A 155 11.48 -2.48 3.48
N ILE A 156 10.98 -2.45 2.23
CA ILE A 156 10.50 -3.68 1.57
C ILE A 156 11.62 -4.70 1.32
N ILE A 157 12.83 -4.24 1.00
CA ILE A 157 14.00 -5.11 0.87
C ILE A 157 14.35 -5.67 2.25
N THR A 158 14.56 -4.80 3.25
CA THR A 158 14.92 -5.21 4.61
C THR A 158 13.92 -6.22 5.20
N ASN A 159 12.62 -5.99 5.00
CA ASN A 159 11.54 -6.89 5.42
C ASN A 159 11.60 -8.25 4.72
N ALA A 160 11.85 -8.26 3.41
CA ALA A 160 11.99 -9.49 2.65
C ALA A 160 13.26 -10.28 3.00
N GLU A 161 14.33 -9.64 3.50
CA GLU A 161 15.58 -10.30 3.91
C GLU A 161 15.48 -11.04 5.24
N LEU A 162 14.44 -10.76 6.04
CA LEU A 162 14.28 -11.38 7.35
C LEU A 162 14.24 -12.92 7.27
N PRO A 163 14.70 -13.62 8.32
CA PRO A 163 14.64 -15.08 8.37
C PRO A 163 13.20 -15.58 8.38
N GLU A 164 13.00 -16.82 7.95
CA GLU A 164 11.68 -17.44 7.98
C GLU A 164 11.19 -17.66 9.41
N THR A 165 9.88 -17.50 9.65
CA THR A 165 9.32 -17.83 10.96
C THR A 165 9.32 -19.34 11.19
N ARG A 166 9.42 -19.73 12.46
CA ARG A 166 9.39 -21.14 12.88
C ARG A 166 8.02 -21.79 12.67
N GLU A 167 6.96 -21.02 12.91
CA GLU A 167 5.57 -21.49 12.86
C GLU A 167 4.76 -20.64 11.88
N ILE A 168 3.87 -21.30 11.13
CA ILE A 168 2.97 -20.68 10.16
C ILE A 168 1.55 -21.15 10.45
N SER A 169 0.56 -20.24 10.37
CA SER A 169 -0.85 -20.62 10.47
C SER A 169 -1.24 -21.59 9.33
N GLN A 170 -2.29 -22.38 9.55
CA GLN A 170 -2.76 -23.31 8.53
C GLN A 170 -3.22 -22.56 7.26
N LEU A 171 -3.79 -21.36 7.38
CA LEU A 171 -4.18 -20.59 6.20
C LEU A 171 -2.96 -20.02 5.48
N ASN A 172 -1.99 -19.44 6.21
CA ASN A 172 -0.76 -18.96 5.60
C ASN A 172 0.00 -20.09 4.88
N GLN A 173 -0.02 -21.32 5.40
CA GLN A 173 0.53 -22.46 4.67
C GLN A 173 -0.22 -22.73 3.36
N LYS A 174 -1.55 -22.69 3.35
CA LYS A 174 -2.34 -22.84 2.11
C LYS A 174 -2.05 -21.73 1.10
N LEU A 175 -1.89 -20.49 1.57
CA LEU A 175 -1.51 -19.36 0.72
C LEU A 175 -0.13 -19.56 0.12
N LEU A 176 0.85 -19.99 0.91
CA LEU A 176 2.18 -20.33 0.41
C LEU A 176 2.13 -21.44 -0.64
N ASP A 177 1.27 -22.46 -0.47
CA ASP A 177 1.11 -23.53 -1.46
C ASP A 177 0.51 -23.02 -2.78
N ILE A 178 -0.47 -22.10 -2.71
CA ILE A 178 -1.05 -21.45 -3.91
C ILE A 178 0.03 -20.62 -4.61
N ILE A 179 0.73 -19.77 -3.87
CA ILE A 179 1.75 -18.88 -4.42
C ILE A 179 2.91 -19.69 -4.99
N SER A 180 3.34 -20.76 -4.32
CA SER A 180 4.37 -21.68 -4.78
C SER A 180 4.02 -22.34 -6.11
N LYS A 181 2.75 -22.63 -6.39
CA LYS A 181 2.33 -23.12 -7.71
C LYS A 181 2.43 -22.05 -8.79
N ILE A 182 2.14 -20.79 -8.47
CA ILE A 182 2.20 -19.67 -9.41
C ILE A 182 3.65 -19.38 -9.81
N ILE A 183 4.56 -19.31 -8.83
CA ILE A 183 5.99 -19.04 -9.09
C ILE A 183 6.77 -20.29 -9.49
N ASP A 184 6.10 -21.45 -9.52
CA ASP A 184 6.68 -22.77 -9.74
C ASP A 184 7.87 -23.07 -8.80
N GLY A 185 7.73 -22.77 -7.51
CA GLY A 185 8.87 -22.92 -6.59
C GLY A 185 8.71 -22.25 -5.22
N LYS A 186 9.86 -22.00 -4.59
CA LYS A 186 9.98 -21.32 -3.29
C LYS A 186 11.03 -20.23 -3.37
N VAL A 187 10.85 -19.15 -2.61
CA VAL A 187 11.80 -18.04 -2.61
C VAL A 187 12.89 -18.26 -1.57
N VAL A 188 14.14 -18.04 -1.95
CA VAL A 188 15.29 -18.06 -1.03
C VAL A 188 16.08 -16.77 -1.18
N TYR A 189 16.76 -16.38 -0.10
CA TYR A 189 17.63 -15.21 -0.06
C TYR A 189 19.02 -15.63 0.38
N GLU A 190 20.02 -15.37 -0.46
CA GLU A 190 21.42 -15.72 -0.22
C GLU A 190 22.34 -14.68 -0.85
N ASN A 191 23.39 -14.27 -0.14
CA ASN A 191 24.39 -13.30 -0.64
C ASN A 191 23.77 -12.04 -1.24
N ASP A 192 22.89 -11.38 -0.46
CA ASP A 192 22.17 -10.17 -0.84
C ASP A 192 21.25 -10.30 -2.07
N THR A 193 20.93 -11.53 -2.47
CA THR A 193 20.21 -11.80 -3.72
C THR A 193 19.06 -12.77 -3.48
N PHE A 194 17.91 -12.46 -4.06
CA PHE A 194 16.72 -13.30 -4.02
C PHE A 194 16.63 -14.22 -5.25
N TYR A 195 16.18 -15.44 -4.99
CA TYR A 195 16.03 -16.48 -6.01
C TYR A 195 14.71 -17.22 -5.84
N VAL A 196 14.20 -17.79 -6.93
CA VAL A 196 13.18 -18.85 -6.90
C VAL A 196 13.88 -20.18 -7.13
N ILE A 197 13.79 -21.09 -6.16
CA ILE A 197 14.13 -22.50 -6.35
C ILE A 197 12.92 -23.18 -6.98
N LYS A 198 13.06 -23.53 -8.25
CA LYS A 198 12.00 -24.14 -9.04
C LYS A 198 11.74 -25.58 -8.62
N THR A 199 10.57 -26.10 -8.97
CA THR A 199 10.19 -27.48 -8.65
C THR A 199 11.10 -28.51 -9.32
N ASP A 200 11.69 -28.19 -10.47
CA ASP A 200 12.70 -28.99 -11.17
C ASP A 200 14.12 -28.90 -10.57
N GLY A 201 14.30 -28.07 -9.53
CA GLY A 201 15.56 -27.84 -8.83
C GLY A 201 16.41 -26.71 -9.42
N SER A 202 16.01 -26.09 -10.53
CA SER A 202 16.70 -24.93 -11.06
C SER A 202 16.58 -23.72 -10.13
N LYS A 203 17.62 -22.89 -10.07
CA LYS A 203 17.69 -21.70 -9.23
C LYS A 203 17.70 -20.47 -10.12
N ILE A 204 16.60 -19.73 -10.12
CA ILE A 204 16.39 -18.56 -10.97
C ILE A 204 16.53 -17.30 -10.13
N GLU A 205 17.44 -16.40 -10.52
CA GLU A 205 17.58 -15.10 -9.86
C GLU A 205 16.40 -14.19 -10.21
N PHE A 206 15.91 -13.41 -9.25
CA PHE A 206 14.80 -12.48 -9.54
C PHE A 206 15.11 -11.50 -10.67
N SER A 207 16.38 -11.11 -10.88
CA SER A 207 16.76 -10.21 -11.98
C SER A 207 16.40 -10.73 -13.39
N ILE A 208 16.23 -12.04 -13.57
CA ILE A 208 15.84 -12.66 -14.84
C ILE A 208 14.45 -13.31 -14.79
N GLU A 209 13.73 -13.19 -13.67
CA GLU A 209 12.38 -13.71 -13.48
C GLU A 209 11.32 -12.69 -13.93
N ALA A 210 10.19 -13.18 -14.45
CA ALA A 210 9.09 -12.33 -14.89
C ALA A 210 8.59 -11.45 -13.73
N GLU A 211 8.39 -10.15 -13.98
CA GLU A 211 8.07 -9.17 -12.92
C GLU A 211 6.77 -9.51 -12.17
N GLY A 212 5.73 -9.95 -12.89
CA GLY A 212 4.51 -10.43 -12.26
C GLY A 212 4.75 -11.59 -11.28
N LEU A 213 5.64 -12.54 -11.63
CA LEU A 213 6.00 -13.64 -10.74
C LEU A 213 6.85 -13.18 -9.55
N ARG A 214 7.70 -12.15 -9.73
CA ARG A 214 8.44 -11.53 -8.62
C ARG A 214 7.52 -10.93 -7.56
N LYS A 215 6.39 -10.32 -7.95
CA LYS A 215 5.39 -9.82 -6.99
C LYS A 215 4.79 -10.94 -6.14
N PHE A 216 4.46 -12.07 -6.76
CA PHE A 216 4.05 -13.27 -6.02
C PHE A 216 5.18 -13.83 -5.15
N GLY A 217 6.42 -13.81 -5.63
CA GLY A 217 7.60 -14.20 -4.85
C GLY A 217 7.83 -13.31 -3.61
N LEU A 218 7.66 -12.00 -3.74
CA LEU A 218 7.70 -11.07 -2.61
C LEU A 218 6.61 -11.42 -1.59
N LEU A 219 5.37 -11.59 -2.05
CA LEU A 219 4.26 -11.97 -1.17
C LEU A 219 4.53 -13.30 -0.45
N TRP A 220 5.05 -14.30 -1.17
CA TRP A 220 5.50 -15.56 -0.59
C TRP A 220 6.49 -15.32 0.55
N LYS A 221 7.51 -14.47 0.33
CA LYS A 221 8.57 -14.22 1.30
C LYS A 221 8.04 -13.51 2.55
N LEU A 222 7.19 -12.50 2.39
CA LEU A 222 6.61 -11.76 3.50
C LEU A 222 5.67 -12.61 4.36
N ILE A 223 4.86 -13.48 3.73
CA ILE A 223 4.04 -14.46 4.46
C ILE A 223 4.92 -15.49 5.16
N ARG A 224 5.93 -16.04 4.46
CA ARG A 224 6.83 -17.09 5.00
C ARG A 224 7.66 -16.61 6.18
N ASN A 225 8.00 -15.32 6.21
CA ASN A 225 8.74 -14.68 7.29
C ASN A 225 7.84 -14.23 8.46
N GLY A 226 6.50 -14.35 8.33
CA GLY A 226 5.56 -13.97 9.37
C GLY A 226 5.30 -12.46 9.48
N LEU A 227 5.63 -11.68 8.44
CA LEU A 227 5.37 -10.25 8.40
C LEU A 227 3.93 -9.92 7.98
N ILE A 228 3.34 -10.77 7.15
CA ILE A 228 1.93 -10.73 6.78
C ILE A 228 1.22 -11.84 7.54
N ASP A 229 0.68 -11.49 8.71
CA ASP A 229 -0.09 -12.37 9.58
C ASP A 229 -1.26 -11.61 10.23
N LYS A 230 -1.98 -12.28 11.12
CA LYS A 230 -3.08 -11.67 11.86
C LYS A 230 -2.64 -10.35 12.51
N ASP A 231 -3.50 -9.34 12.41
CA ASP A 231 -3.31 -7.98 12.92
C ASP A 231 -2.30 -7.12 12.12
N THR A 232 -1.79 -7.60 10.98
CA THR A 232 -0.99 -6.79 10.05
C THR A 232 -1.87 -5.81 9.25
N VAL A 233 -1.38 -4.57 9.08
CA VAL A 233 -1.87 -3.59 8.10
C VAL A 233 -1.00 -3.67 6.84
N LEU A 234 -1.55 -4.23 5.75
CA LEU A 234 -0.88 -4.32 4.46
C LEU A 234 -1.28 -3.15 3.57
N LEU A 235 -0.32 -2.33 3.15
CA LEU A 235 -0.49 -1.27 2.17
C LEU A 235 0.21 -1.68 0.88
N TRP A 236 -0.53 -1.79 -0.22
CA TRP A 236 0.02 -2.24 -1.50
C TRP A 236 -0.37 -1.30 -2.63
N ASP A 237 0.64 -0.63 -3.20
CA ASP A 237 0.47 0.24 -4.36
C ASP A 237 0.60 -0.57 -5.65
N GLU A 238 -0.41 -0.49 -6.53
CA GLU A 238 -0.50 -1.20 -7.82
C GLU A 238 -0.11 -2.70 -7.74
N PRO A 239 -0.79 -3.50 -6.90
CA PRO A 239 -0.50 -4.92 -6.74
C PRO A 239 -0.61 -5.70 -8.05
N GLU A 240 -1.52 -5.31 -8.95
CA GLU A 240 -1.79 -5.95 -10.22
C GLU A 240 -0.86 -5.54 -11.37
N ALA A 241 -0.07 -4.46 -11.23
CA ALA A 241 0.77 -3.99 -12.34
C ALA A 241 1.77 -5.07 -12.77
N ASN A 242 1.97 -5.23 -14.08
CA ASN A 242 2.86 -6.24 -14.69
C ASN A 242 2.52 -7.71 -14.37
N ILE A 243 1.33 -8.00 -13.82
CA ILE A 243 0.80 -9.35 -13.63
C ILE A 243 -0.01 -9.78 -14.86
N ASN A 244 0.15 -11.03 -15.29
CA ASN A 244 -0.67 -11.61 -16.36
C ASN A 244 -2.17 -11.55 -15.96
N PRO A 245 -3.08 -11.08 -16.83
CA PRO A 245 -4.53 -11.02 -16.56
C PRO A 245 -5.14 -12.29 -15.94
N GLU A 246 -4.66 -13.47 -16.31
CA GLU A 246 -5.14 -14.76 -15.78
C GLU A 246 -4.83 -14.95 -14.28
N LEU A 247 -3.80 -14.27 -13.77
CA LEU A 247 -3.38 -14.34 -12.37
C LEU A 247 -4.02 -13.26 -11.48
N ILE A 248 -4.63 -12.23 -12.07
CA ILE A 248 -5.36 -11.19 -11.33
C ILE A 248 -6.46 -11.77 -10.41
N PRO A 249 -7.36 -12.68 -10.87
CA PRO A 249 -8.36 -13.27 -9.99
C PRO A 249 -7.73 -14.09 -8.85
N VAL A 250 -6.58 -14.73 -9.09
CA VAL A 250 -5.86 -15.51 -8.07
C VAL A 250 -5.23 -14.58 -7.02
N LEU A 251 -4.69 -13.43 -7.43
CA LEU A 251 -4.22 -12.40 -6.51
C LEU A 251 -5.35 -11.89 -5.60
N VAL A 252 -6.53 -11.64 -6.17
CA VAL A 252 -7.72 -11.24 -5.41
C VAL A 252 -8.14 -12.32 -4.41
N ASP A 253 -8.15 -13.60 -4.82
CA ASP A 253 -8.42 -14.72 -3.91
C ASP A 253 -7.44 -14.72 -2.73
N ILE A 254 -6.15 -14.53 -2.98
CA ILE A 254 -5.12 -14.46 -1.93
C ILE A 254 -5.39 -13.30 -0.96
N LEU A 255 -5.71 -12.11 -1.47
CA LEU A 255 -5.98 -10.93 -0.62
C LEU A 255 -7.25 -11.11 0.22
N LEU A 256 -8.29 -11.75 -0.32
CA LEU A 256 -9.50 -12.10 0.44
C LEU A 256 -9.20 -13.11 1.56
N GLU A 257 -8.38 -14.14 1.28
CA GLU A 257 -7.96 -15.09 2.31
C GLU A 257 -7.10 -14.42 3.41
N LEU A 258 -6.18 -13.52 3.05
CA LEU A 258 -5.43 -12.72 4.02
C LEU A 258 -6.36 -11.88 4.91
N GLN A 259 -7.39 -11.26 4.31
CA GLN A 259 -8.40 -10.55 5.08
C GLN A 259 -9.11 -11.46 6.08
N ARG A 260 -9.41 -12.71 5.69
CA ARG A 260 -10.09 -13.68 6.58
C ARG A 260 -9.25 -14.08 7.79
N GLU A 261 -7.92 -13.99 7.70
CA GLU A 261 -7.00 -14.18 8.85
C GLU A 261 -6.88 -12.93 9.74
N GLY A 262 -7.54 -11.83 9.36
CA GLY A 262 -7.49 -10.58 10.10
C GLY A 262 -6.33 -9.67 9.68
N VAL A 263 -5.86 -9.77 8.43
CA VAL A 263 -5.02 -8.74 7.81
C VAL A 263 -5.92 -7.60 7.32
N GLN A 264 -5.65 -6.37 7.74
CA GLN A 264 -6.29 -5.20 7.15
C GLN A 264 -5.51 -4.78 5.91
N ILE A 265 -6.19 -4.58 4.78
CA ILE A 265 -5.53 -4.36 3.49
C ILE A 265 -5.98 -3.03 2.89
N PHE A 266 -5.02 -2.21 2.46
CA PHE A 266 -5.22 -1.03 1.65
C PHE A 266 -4.52 -1.22 0.31
N VAL A 267 -5.30 -1.34 -0.77
CA VAL A 267 -4.75 -1.44 -2.14
C VAL A 267 -5.04 -0.17 -2.91
N ALA A 268 -4.02 0.43 -3.52
CA ALA A 268 -4.21 1.49 -4.50
C ALA A 268 -4.10 0.91 -5.90
N THR A 269 -5.08 1.20 -6.75
CA THR A 269 -5.15 0.62 -8.09
C THR A 269 -5.76 1.58 -9.11
N HIS A 270 -5.40 1.36 -10.36
CA HIS A 270 -5.98 1.98 -11.54
C HIS A 270 -6.74 0.98 -12.42
N SER A 271 -6.77 -0.29 -12.04
CA SER A 271 -7.30 -1.38 -12.85
C SER A 271 -8.77 -1.64 -12.55
N TYR A 272 -9.62 -1.46 -13.57
CA TYR A 272 -11.03 -1.86 -13.52
C TYR A 272 -11.16 -3.34 -13.16
N ASN A 273 -10.44 -4.21 -13.88
CA ASN A 273 -10.50 -5.66 -13.71
C ASN A 273 -10.14 -6.09 -12.29
N PHE A 274 -9.05 -5.55 -11.74
CA PHE A 274 -8.62 -5.89 -10.38
C PHE A 274 -9.67 -5.46 -9.34
N ALA A 275 -10.17 -4.24 -9.42
CA ALA A 275 -11.23 -3.75 -8.52
C ALA A 275 -12.53 -4.56 -8.68
N LYS A 276 -12.92 -4.89 -9.91
CA LYS A 276 -14.14 -5.65 -10.21
C LYS A 276 -14.07 -7.09 -9.71
N TYR A 277 -12.90 -7.74 -9.78
CA TYR A 277 -12.74 -9.10 -9.27
C TYR A 277 -13.02 -9.20 -7.77
N PHE A 278 -12.68 -8.19 -6.95
CA PHE A 278 -13.08 -8.19 -5.54
C PHE A 278 -14.60 -8.28 -5.36
N GLU A 279 -15.39 -7.61 -6.21
CA GLU A 279 -16.85 -7.62 -6.11
C GLU A 279 -17.42 -8.98 -6.49
N ILE A 280 -16.81 -9.63 -7.50
CA ILE A 280 -17.23 -10.94 -8.01
C ILE A 280 -16.83 -12.08 -7.05
N LYS A 281 -15.64 -11.99 -6.45
CA LYS A 281 -15.01 -13.09 -5.70
C LYS A 281 -15.28 -13.07 -4.21
N ARG A 282 -15.64 -11.91 -3.64
CA ARG A 282 -15.95 -11.82 -2.21
C ARG A 282 -17.14 -12.70 -1.82
N GLY A 283 -17.01 -13.36 -0.67
CA GLY A 283 -18.11 -14.01 0.02
C GLY A 283 -18.94 -13.02 0.84
N SER A 284 -20.03 -13.51 1.44
CA SER A 284 -20.91 -12.69 2.28
C SER A 284 -20.27 -12.19 3.58
N SER A 285 -19.23 -12.87 4.06
CA SER A 285 -18.47 -12.50 5.26
C SER A 285 -17.32 -11.52 4.98
N ASP A 286 -16.95 -11.33 3.70
CA ASP A 286 -15.77 -10.55 3.34
C ASP A 286 -16.10 -9.05 3.37
N LYS A 287 -15.18 -8.26 3.93
CA LYS A 287 -15.38 -6.84 4.20
C LYS A 287 -14.58 -6.01 3.22
N VAL A 288 -15.18 -5.71 2.07
CA VAL A 288 -14.56 -4.91 1.01
C VAL A 288 -15.29 -3.58 0.84
N ILE A 289 -14.55 -2.48 0.94
CA ILE A 289 -15.04 -1.12 0.62
C ILE A 289 -14.17 -0.54 -0.50
N TYR A 290 -14.82 0.15 -1.43
CA TYR A 290 -14.17 0.87 -2.52
C TYR A 290 -14.17 2.36 -2.24
N HIS A 291 -13.03 3.01 -2.41
CA HIS A 291 -12.83 4.45 -2.19
C HIS A 291 -12.41 5.12 -3.49
N ASN A 292 -13.33 5.82 -4.16
CA ASN A 292 -13.03 6.62 -5.34
C ASN A 292 -12.52 8.01 -4.94
N LEU A 293 -11.23 8.26 -5.17
CA LEU A 293 -10.60 9.56 -4.96
C LEU A 293 -10.75 10.41 -6.22
N TYR A 294 -11.31 11.61 -6.05
CA TYR A 294 -11.52 12.56 -7.14
C TYR A 294 -11.11 13.98 -6.74
N LYS A 295 -10.70 14.76 -7.74
CA LYS A 295 -10.37 16.18 -7.55
C LYS A 295 -11.66 16.98 -7.40
N ALA A 296 -11.71 17.84 -6.39
CA ALA A 296 -12.74 18.83 -6.14
C ALA A 296 -12.12 20.24 -6.14
N GLU A 297 -12.95 21.28 -6.03
CA GLU A 297 -12.48 22.68 -5.99
C GLU A 297 -11.42 22.90 -4.88
N ASN A 298 -11.67 22.33 -3.70
CA ASN A 298 -10.80 22.46 -2.52
C ASN A 298 -10.06 21.14 -2.23
N GLY A 299 -9.24 20.66 -3.17
CA GLY A 299 -8.39 19.47 -2.96
C GLY A 299 -9.04 18.17 -3.42
N VAL A 300 -8.66 17.07 -2.79
CA VAL A 300 -9.19 15.73 -3.11
C VAL A 300 -10.26 15.35 -2.09
N LYS A 301 -11.30 14.65 -2.57
CA LYS A 301 -12.34 13.99 -1.76
C LYS A 301 -12.40 12.50 -2.10
N ALA A 302 -13.03 11.73 -1.23
CA ALA A 302 -13.33 10.31 -1.46
C ALA A 302 -14.84 10.07 -1.46
N GLN A 303 -15.33 9.25 -2.39
CA GLN A 303 -16.62 8.58 -2.29
C GLN A 303 -16.36 7.11 -1.94
N SER A 304 -17.03 6.60 -0.91
CA SER A 304 -16.85 5.23 -0.43
C SER A 304 -18.13 4.42 -0.65
N GLU A 305 -18.02 3.23 -1.24
CA GLU A 305 -19.15 2.35 -1.50
C GLU A 305 -18.79 0.88 -1.25
N SER A 306 -19.76 0.09 -0.78
CA SER A 306 -19.56 -1.36 -0.64
C SER A 306 -19.66 -2.11 -1.98
N TYR A 307 -20.11 -1.47 -3.05
CA TYR A 307 -20.19 -2.06 -4.38
C TYR A 307 -19.50 -1.14 -5.37
N PHE A 308 -18.61 -1.70 -6.19
CA PHE A 308 -17.80 -0.98 -7.15
C PHE A 308 -18.68 -0.25 -8.17
N GLY A 309 -19.75 -0.90 -8.65
CA GLY A 309 -20.69 -0.31 -9.60
C GLY A 309 -21.56 0.83 -9.06
N LYS A 310 -21.53 1.11 -7.75
CA LYS A 310 -22.25 2.25 -7.14
C LYS A 310 -21.42 3.53 -7.06
N LEU A 311 -20.14 3.46 -7.42
CA LEU A 311 -19.27 4.62 -7.43
C LEU A 311 -19.67 5.55 -8.57
N ASN A 312 -19.96 6.81 -8.23
CA ASN A 312 -20.30 7.83 -9.22
C ASN A 312 -19.02 8.46 -9.75
N ASN A 313 -19.08 9.00 -10.98
CA ASN A 313 -17.98 9.71 -11.63
C ASN A 313 -16.65 8.95 -11.50
N ASN A 314 -16.70 7.64 -11.76
CA ASN A 314 -15.54 6.77 -11.69
C ASN A 314 -14.92 6.67 -13.08
N PRO A 315 -13.77 7.31 -13.32
CA PRO A 315 -13.17 7.38 -14.64
C PRO A 315 -12.68 6.03 -15.15
N ILE A 316 -12.36 5.11 -14.22
CA ILE A 316 -11.98 3.75 -14.56
C ILE A 316 -13.19 3.01 -15.15
N ILE A 317 -14.38 3.23 -14.58
CA ILE A 317 -15.64 2.67 -15.12
C ILE A 317 -16.00 3.33 -16.45
N GLU A 318 -15.85 4.66 -16.55
CA GLU A 318 -16.14 5.40 -17.79
C GLU A 318 -15.24 4.96 -18.95
N ALA A 319 -13.93 4.80 -18.71
CA ALA A 319 -12.97 4.37 -19.72
C ALA A 319 -13.25 2.93 -20.19
N ASP A 320 -13.56 2.02 -19.27
CA ASP A 320 -13.90 0.63 -19.60
C ASP A 320 -15.24 0.52 -20.34
N SER A 321 -16.26 1.29 -19.90
CA SER A 321 -17.57 1.35 -20.58
C SER A 321 -17.42 1.86 -22.01
N LYS A 322 -16.62 2.91 -22.22
CA LYS A 322 -16.35 3.45 -23.55
C LYS A 322 -15.67 2.42 -24.46
N LEU A 323 -14.70 1.67 -23.93
CA LEU A 323 -14.04 0.61 -24.69
C LEU A 323 -15.05 -0.50 -25.09
N LEU A 324 -15.94 -0.89 -24.18
CA LEU A 324 -17.00 -1.86 -24.45
C LEU A 324 -17.94 -1.37 -25.54
N ASP A 325 -18.36 -0.09 -25.48
CA ASP A 325 -19.20 0.52 -26.50
C ASP A 325 -18.51 0.51 -27.87
N GLU A 326 -17.21 0.88 -27.95
CA GLU A 326 -16.43 0.83 -29.20
C GLU A 326 -16.33 -0.60 -29.77
N VAL A 327 -16.17 -1.62 -28.92
CA VAL A 327 -16.14 -3.04 -29.35
C VAL A 327 -17.50 -3.49 -29.88
N ILE A 328 -18.59 -3.10 -29.20
CA ILE A 328 -19.95 -3.47 -29.59
C ILE A 328 -20.31 -2.79 -30.92
N GLU A 329 -20.05 -1.48 -31.06
CA GLU A 329 -20.29 -0.74 -32.31
C GLU A 329 -19.49 -1.32 -33.48
N GLY A 330 -18.21 -1.66 -33.26
CA GLY A 330 -17.39 -2.31 -34.28
C GLY A 330 -17.90 -3.70 -34.69
N SER A 331 -18.53 -4.44 -33.78
CA SER A 331 -19.07 -5.79 -34.03
C SER A 331 -20.37 -5.79 -34.82
N PHE A 332 -21.10 -4.66 -34.86
CA PHE A 332 -22.33 -4.49 -35.64
C PHE A 332 -22.10 -3.80 -37.00
N GLY A 333 -20.86 -3.41 -37.31
CA GLY A 333 -20.45 -2.73 -38.54
C GLY A 333 -19.94 -3.64 -39.67
N GLU A 334 -19.92 -4.96 -39.48
CA GLU A 334 -19.58 -5.99 -40.48
C GLU A 334 -20.81 -6.84 -40.86
#